data_AF-A0A952IUT6-F1
#
_entry.id   AF-A0A952IUT6-F1
#
_cell.length_a   1.000
_cell.length_b   1.000
_cell.length_c   1.000
_cell.angle_alpha   90.00
_cell.angle_beta   90.00
_cell.angle_gamma   90.00
#
_symmetry.space_group_name_H-M   'P 1'
#
loop_
_entity.id
_entity.type
_entity.pdbx_description
1 polymer ?
#
loop_
_entity_poly.entity_id
_entity_poly.type
_entity_poly.pdbx_seq_one_letter_code
_entity_poly.pdbx_strand_id
1 'polypeptide(L)'
;MEKFPDDVIVAMHSANVTLSCVPVQIDHEPWQAAVFYVLAADAPCLSGGKLHSGPYAVELDADLHEHANGSLIEIGLDIATPVEHSRGTLLFLTGHSKAHFEALSLLVTQNDLPLFLGDQYCNVLYRQRIPLTDAMRAGIKQILDEAVNRDAVIRMTGQYEPDAVFSDVVASLQLT
;
A
#
# COMPACT_ATOMS: atom_id res chain seq x y z
N MET A 1 23.91 -1.47 7.64
CA MET A 1 22.75 -0.64 7.25
C MET A 1 21.58 -1.57 7.13
N GLU A 2 20.46 -1.23 7.77
CA GLU A 2 19.24 -2.03 7.74
C GLU A 2 18.64 -2.01 6.32
N LYS A 3 18.07 -3.12 5.86
CA LYS A 3 17.43 -3.26 4.55
C LYS A 3 15.98 -3.71 4.73
N PHE A 4 15.17 -3.51 3.69
CA PHE A 4 13.88 -4.19 3.61
C PHE A 4 14.07 -5.71 3.63
N PRO A 5 13.06 -6.48 4.09
CA PRO A 5 13.12 -7.94 4.04
C PRO A 5 13.27 -8.44 2.60
N ASP A 6 14.04 -9.52 2.39
CA ASP A 6 14.36 -10.03 1.05
C ASP A 6 13.11 -10.36 0.21
N ASP A 7 12.10 -10.98 0.82
CA ASP A 7 10.83 -11.31 0.15
C ASP A 7 10.10 -10.05 -0.35
N VAL A 8 10.20 -8.94 0.40
CA VAL A 8 9.62 -7.65 0.01
C VAL A 8 10.39 -7.05 -1.16
N ILE A 9 11.73 -7.09 -1.10
CA ILE A 9 12.58 -6.60 -2.20
C ILE A 9 12.29 -7.37 -3.49
N VAL A 10 12.21 -8.70 -3.42
CA VAL A 10 11.90 -9.55 -4.57
C VAL A 10 10.51 -9.23 -5.12
N ALA A 11 9.50 -9.09 -4.26
CA ALA A 11 8.14 -8.77 -4.68
C ALA A 11 8.06 -7.41 -5.38
N MET A 12 8.66 -6.37 -4.79
CA MET A 12 8.68 -5.02 -5.36
C MET A 12 9.41 -4.96 -6.70
N HIS A 13 10.57 -5.61 -6.81
CA HIS A 13 11.31 -5.68 -8.07
C HIS A 13 10.57 -6.47 -9.15
N SER A 14 9.96 -7.60 -8.80
CA SER A 14 9.21 -8.44 -9.75
C SER A 14 7.97 -7.71 -10.29
N ALA A 15 7.30 -6.92 -9.43
CA ALA A 15 6.18 -6.08 -9.82
C ALA A 15 6.59 -4.73 -10.44
N ASN A 16 7.90 -4.40 -10.43
CA ASN A 16 8.43 -3.11 -10.86
C ASN A 16 7.73 -1.91 -10.19
N VAL A 17 7.55 -1.97 -8.86
CA VAL A 17 6.91 -0.94 -8.05
C VAL A 17 7.85 -0.34 -7.02
N THR A 18 7.62 0.91 -6.66
CA THR A 18 8.38 1.62 -5.62
C THR A 18 7.64 1.69 -4.29
N LEU A 19 6.36 1.31 -4.25
CA LEU A 19 5.51 1.31 -3.07
C LEU A 19 4.80 -0.03 -2.95
N SER A 20 4.80 -0.61 -1.76
CA SER A 20 4.12 -1.88 -1.47
C SER A 20 3.60 -1.92 -0.04
N CYS A 21 2.51 -2.63 0.16
CA CYS A 21 1.93 -2.91 1.48
C CYS A 21 1.70 -4.41 1.60
N VAL A 22 2.38 -5.04 2.55
CA VAL A 22 2.40 -6.50 2.67
C VAL A 22 2.22 -6.93 4.13
N PRO A 23 1.63 -8.10 4.37
CA PRO A 23 1.65 -8.72 5.68
C PRO A 23 3.09 -9.11 6.04
N VAL A 24 3.56 -8.70 7.21
CA VAL A 24 4.89 -9.02 7.72
C VAL A 24 4.84 -9.37 9.20
N GLN A 25 5.87 -10.10 9.64
CA GLN A 25 6.18 -10.28 11.05
C GLN A 25 7.48 -9.54 11.37
N ILE A 26 7.40 -8.51 12.20
CA ILE A 26 8.56 -7.70 12.62
C ILE A 26 8.91 -8.11 14.05
N ASP A 27 10.18 -8.42 14.32
CA ASP A 27 10.69 -8.71 15.67
C ASP A 27 9.91 -9.77 16.48
N HIS A 28 9.34 -10.77 15.80
CA HIS A 28 8.45 -11.79 16.39
C HIS A 28 7.14 -11.25 17.01
N GLU A 29 6.76 -10.02 16.70
CA GLU A 29 5.44 -9.47 17.02
C GLU A 29 4.33 -10.21 16.27
N PRO A 30 3.04 -9.96 16.58
CA PRO A 30 1.95 -10.42 15.73
C PRO A 30 2.12 -9.96 14.28
N TRP A 31 1.52 -10.69 13.34
CA TRP A 31 1.43 -10.26 11.96
C TRP A 31 0.76 -8.89 11.86
N GLN A 32 1.31 -8.02 11.03
CA GLN A 32 0.80 -6.68 10.75
C GLN A 32 1.02 -6.34 9.27
N ALA A 33 0.17 -5.49 8.71
CA ALA A 33 0.47 -4.87 7.43
C ALA A 33 1.57 -3.83 7.64
N ALA A 34 2.52 -3.76 6.72
CA ALA A 34 3.56 -2.73 6.71
C ALA A 34 3.73 -2.16 5.30
N VAL A 35 3.99 -0.85 5.24
CA VAL A 35 4.28 -0.14 4.00
C VAL A 35 5.78 -0.01 3.80
N PHE A 36 6.23 -0.35 2.59
CA PHE A 36 7.59 -0.19 2.12
C PHE A 36 7.58 0.75 0.92
N TYR A 37 8.26 1.90 1.06
CA TYR A 37 8.32 2.92 0.02
C TYR A 37 9.78 3.25 -0.31
N VAL A 38 10.20 2.91 -1.52
CA VAL A 38 11.45 3.36 -2.15
C VAL A 38 11.30 4.78 -2.70
N LEU A 39 12.06 5.72 -2.15
CA LEU A 39 12.18 7.07 -2.68
C LEU A 39 13.03 7.07 -3.96
N ALA A 40 12.63 7.87 -4.94
CA ALA A 40 13.42 8.07 -6.15
C ALA A 40 14.81 8.62 -5.82
N ALA A 41 15.82 8.24 -6.60
CA ALA A 41 17.22 8.64 -6.41
C ALA A 41 17.42 10.16 -6.30
N ASP A 42 16.63 10.88 -7.07
CA ASP A 42 16.60 12.31 -7.27
C ASP A 42 15.43 12.99 -6.53
N ALA A 43 14.76 12.28 -5.63
CA ALA A 43 13.69 12.84 -4.80
C ALA A 43 14.22 14.10 -4.06
N PRO A 44 13.58 15.27 -4.18
CA PRO A 44 13.99 16.54 -3.57
C PRO A 44 14.13 16.51 -2.04
N CYS A 45 13.50 15.55 -1.37
CA CYS A 45 13.65 15.33 0.06
C CYS A 45 14.99 14.65 0.44
N LEU A 46 15.72 14.12 -0.53
CA LEU A 46 17.04 13.52 -0.35
C LEU A 46 18.15 14.55 -0.58
N SER A 47 19.06 14.64 0.39
CA SER A 47 20.28 15.44 0.29
C SER A 47 21.50 14.51 0.32
N GLY A 48 22.16 14.35 -0.83
CA GLY A 48 23.28 13.41 -0.98
C GLY A 48 22.89 11.95 -0.70
N GLY A 49 21.69 11.55 -1.09
CA GLY A 49 21.14 10.20 -0.85
C GLY A 49 20.68 9.95 0.59
N LYS A 50 20.61 11.00 1.42
CA LYS A 50 20.13 10.91 2.80
C LYS A 50 18.81 11.64 2.96
N LEU A 51 17.88 11.00 3.66
CA LEU A 51 16.65 11.63 4.11
C LEU A 51 16.91 12.35 5.43
N HIS A 52 16.31 13.52 5.62
CA HIS A 52 16.39 14.21 6.92
C HIS A 52 15.62 13.42 8.00
N SER A 53 15.76 13.79 9.28
CA SER A 53 15.06 13.09 10.36
C SER A 53 13.58 13.52 10.44
N GLY A 54 12.66 12.55 10.52
CA GLY A 54 11.24 12.76 10.81
C GLY A 54 10.91 12.95 12.30
N PRO A 55 9.65 12.74 12.74
CA PRO A 55 8.57 12.07 12.01
C PRO A 55 7.96 12.92 10.90
N TYR A 56 7.46 12.25 9.86
CA TYR A 56 6.71 12.87 8.79
C TYR A 56 5.21 12.76 9.05
N ALA A 57 4.47 13.82 8.72
CA ALA A 57 3.03 13.72 8.64
C ALA A 57 2.67 12.81 7.45
N VAL A 58 1.75 11.87 7.68
CA VAL A 58 1.32 10.91 6.67
C VAL A 58 -0.20 10.95 6.61
N GLU A 59 -0.72 11.18 5.41
CA GLU A 59 -2.14 11.10 5.10
C GLU A 59 -2.40 9.81 4.32
N LEU A 60 -3.50 9.14 4.67
CA LEU A 60 -4.00 7.95 4.00
C LEU A 60 -5.42 8.25 3.54
N ASP A 61 -5.68 8.03 2.26
CA ASP A 61 -7.01 8.10 1.68
C ASP A 61 -7.33 6.79 0.97
N ALA A 62 -8.57 6.31 1.08
CA ALA A 62 -8.95 5.01 0.56
C ALA A 62 -10.22 5.12 -0.29
N ASP A 63 -10.20 4.51 -1.46
CA ASP A 63 -11.31 4.50 -2.41
C ASP A 63 -11.57 3.09 -2.95
N LEU A 64 -12.79 2.88 -3.44
CA LEU A 64 -13.24 1.65 -4.08
C LEU A 64 -13.51 1.88 -5.55
N HIS A 65 -12.68 1.31 -6.42
CA HIS A 65 -12.94 1.26 -7.85
C HIS A 65 -13.91 0.13 -8.17
N GLU A 66 -15.14 0.51 -8.50
CA GLU A 66 -16.17 -0.41 -8.96
C GLU A 66 -16.02 -0.69 -10.46
N HIS A 67 -15.83 -1.96 -10.82
CA HIS A 67 -15.87 -2.41 -12.20
C HIS A 67 -17.02 -3.39 -12.44
N ALA A 68 -17.35 -3.64 -13.70
CA ALA A 68 -18.32 -4.66 -14.09
C ALA A 68 -17.80 -6.08 -13.81
N ASN A 69 -16.48 -6.26 -13.85
CA ASN A 69 -15.79 -7.54 -13.76
C ASN A 69 -15.06 -7.78 -12.43
N GLY A 70 -15.17 -6.86 -11.47
CA GLY A 70 -14.57 -6.99 -10.14
C GLY A 70 -14.52 -5.64 -9.43
N SER A 71 -13.73 -5.58 -8.37
CA SER A 71 -13.44 -4.37 -7.62
C SER A 71 -11.95 -4.26 -7.31
N LEU A 72 -11.48 -3.04 -7.13
CA LEU A 72 -10.11 -2.73 -6.74
C LEU A 72 -10.14 -1.67 -5.65
N ILE A 73 -9.46 -1.93 -4.53
CA ILE A 73 -9.31 -0.94 -3.47
C ILE A 73 -8.03 -0.15 -3.72
N GLU A 74 -8.17 1.17 -3.74
CA GLU A 74 -7.06 2.10 -3.80
C GLU A 74 -6.79 2.66 -2.40
N ILE A 75 -5.51 2.72 -1.99
CA ILE A 75 -5.10 3.49 -0.83
C ILE A 75 -4.00 4.46 -1.26
N GLY A 76 -4.32 5.75 -1.31
CA GLY A 76 -3.37 6.83 -1.49
C GLY A 76 -2.56 7.08 -0.21
N LEU A 77 -1.27 7.30 -0.39
CA LEU A 77 -0.31 7.63 0.65
C LEU A 77 0.35 8.97 0.30
N ASP A 78 0.17 9.97 1.15
CA ASP A 78 0.86 11.26 1.03
C ASP A 78 1.75 11.48 2.26
N ILE A 79 3.07 11.55 2.04
CA ILE A 79 4.07 11.77 3.08
C ILE A 79 4.62 13.18 2.93
N ALA A 80 4.38 14.02 3.94
CA ALA A 80 4.91 15.38 3.98
C ALA A 80 6.41 15.38 4.32
N THR A 81 7.25 15.03 3.34
CA THR A 81 8.71 15.08 3.48
C THR A 81 9.23 16.52 3.38
N PRO A 82 10.50 16.80 3.76
CA PRO A 82 11.04 18.14 3.65
C PRO A 82 11.16 18.51 2.17
N VAL A 83 10.93 19.78 1.85
CA VAL A 83 10.88 20.31 0.47
C VAL A 83 9.59 19.98 -0.25
N GLU A 84 9.27 18.70 -0.44
CA GLU A 84 8.05 18.27 -1.14
C GLU A 84 7.41 17.02 -0.55
N HIS A 85 6.20 16.74 -1.00
CA HIS A 85 5.45 15.56 -0.59
C HIS A 85 5.84 14.34 -1.43
N SER A 86 6.14 13.23 -0.78
CA SER A 86 6.31 11.93 -1.45
C SER A 86 4.97 11.21 -1.48
N ARG A 87 4.41 11.05 -2.67
CA ARG A 87 3.08 10.43 -2.87
C ARG A 87 3.19 9.08 -3.54
N GLY A 88 2.29 8.17 -3.21
CA GLY A 88 2.13 6.94 -3.96
C GLY A 88 0.79 6.28 -3.69
N THR A 89 0.46 5.31 -4.52
CA THR A 89 -0.83 4.62 -4.47
C THR A 89 -0.61 3.12 -4.32
N LEU A 90 -1.34 2.52 -3.38
CA LEU A 90 -1.43 1.07 -3.19
C LEU A 90 -2.72 0.56 -3.81
N LEU A 91 -2.63 -0.52 -4.58
CA LEU A 91 -3.79 -1.12 -5.26
C LEU A 91 -3.97 -2.55 -4.76
N PHE A 92 -5.19 -2.87 -4.31
CA PHE A 92 -5.52 -4.18 -3.72
C PHE A 92 -6.69 -4.85 -4.45
N LEU A 93 -6.45 -6.08 -4.87
CA LEU A 93 -7.46 -6.99 -5.45
C LEU A 93 -7.93 -7.98 -4.38
N THR A 94 -9.11 -7.75 -3.81
CA THR A 94 -9.65 -8.50 -2.67
C THR A 94 -9.93 -9.97 -2.96
N GLY A 95 -10.23 -10.32 -4.20
CA GLY A 95 -10.56 -11.69 -4.58
C GLY A 95 -9.44 -12.46 -5.30
N HIS A 96 -8.39 -11.79 -5.78
CA HIS A 96 -7.37 -12.43 -6.62
C HIS A 96 -6.05 -12.72 -5.87
N SER A 97 -5.64 -11.82 -4.96
CA SER A 97 -4.39 -11.95 -4.21
C SER A 97 -4.65 -12.16 -2.74
N LYS A 98 -4.25 -13.33 -2.22
CA LYS A 98 -4.32 -13.65 -0.78
C LYS A 98 -3.56 -12.61 0.06
N ALA A 99 -2.38 -12.21 -0.39
CA ALA A 99 -1.56 -11.21 0.31
C ALA A 99 -2.26 -9.84 0.39
N HIS A 100 -2.98 -9.43 -0.67
CA HIS A 100 -3.73 -8.18 -0.67
C HIS A 100 -4.88 -8.22 0.35
N PHE A 101 -5.64 -9.31 0.35
CA PHE A 101 -6.72 -9.49 1.32
C PHE A 101 -6.21 -9.54 2.76
N GLU A 102 -5.10 -10.24 3.00
CA GLU A 102 -4.46 -10.31 4.33
C GLU A 102 -3.94 -8.94 4.79
N ALA A 103 -3.28 -8.18 3.91
CA ALA A 103 -2.83 -6.82 4.24
C ALA A 103 -4.01 -5.91 4.63
N LEU A 104 -5.10 -5.91 3.86
CA LEU A 104 -6.29 -5.12 4.18
C LEU A 104 -6.95 -5.57 5.48
N SER A 105 -7.02 -6.88 5.73
CA SER A 105 -7.56 -7.43 6.98
C SER A 105 -6.73 -7.01 8.20
N LEU A 106 -5.41 -6.93 8.05
CA LEU A 106 -4.51 -6.45 9.11
C LEU A 106 -4.68 -4.94 9.33
N LEU A 107 -4.76 -4.13 8.27
CA LEU A 107 -5.02 -2.68 8.37
C LEU A 107 -6.30 -2.35 9.15
N VAL A 108 -7.35 -3.17 9.03
CA VAL A 108 -8.61 -3.01 9.77
C VAL A 108 -8.46 -3.28 11.27
N THR A 109 -7.47 -4.08 11.68
CA THR A 109 -7.33 -4.58 13.06
C THR A 109 -6.16 -3.98 13.84
N GLN A 110 -5.10 -3.54 13.16
CA GLN A 110 -3.90 -2.97 13.79
C GLN A 110 -4.09 -1.49 14.18
N ASN A 111 -3.51 -1.05 15.30
CA ASN A 111 -3.65 0.33 15.77
C ASN A 111 -2.66 1.31 15.12
N ASP A 112 -1.59 0.79 14.53
CA ASP A 112 -0.58 1.56 13.83
C ASP A 112 -0.07 0.81 12.61
N LEU A 113 0.36 1.56 11.60
CA LEU A 113 0.92 1.07 10.35
C LEU A 113 2.42 1.36 10.31
N PRO A 114 3.28 0.33 10.42
CA PRO A 114 4.70 0.47 10.14
C PRO A 114 4.93 0.99 8.72
N LEU A 115 5.73 2.05 8.60
CA LEU A 115 6.18 2.64 7.36
C LEU A 115 7.71 2.61 7.33
N PHE A 116 8.25 2.04 6.26
CA PHE A 116 9.68 2.00 5.96
C PHE A 116 9.96 2.79 4.69
N LEU A 117 10.82 3.81 4.80
CA LEU A 117 11.32 4.59 3.67
C LEU A 117 12.70 4.11 3.30
N GLY A 118 12.90 3.76 2.04
CA GLY A 118 14.15 3.20 1.52
C GLY A 118 14.73 4.02 0.37
N ASP A 119 16.01 3.80 0.10
CA ASP A 119 16.65 4.25 -1.14
C ASP A 119 16.38 3.28 -2.30
N GLN A 120 16.89 3.59 -3.49
CA GLN A 120 16.80 2.76 -4.70
C GLN A 120 17.42 1.35 -4.57
N TYR A 121 18.13 1.07 -3.48
CA TYR A 121 18.74 -0.22 -3.17
C TYR A 121 18.03 -0.91 -1.99
N CYS A 122 16.86 -0.41 -1.60
CA CYS A 122 16.03 -0.88 -0.49
C CYS A 122 16.77 -0.85 0.87
N ASN A 123 17.75 0.04 1.03
CA ASN A 123 18.32 0.33 2.33
C ASN A 123 17.37 1.26 3.09
N VAL A 124 17.06 0.93 4.34
CA VAL A 124 16.16 1.74 5.17
C VAL A 124 16.83 3.08 5.48
N LEU A 125 16.22 4.16 4.99
CA LEU A 125 16.57 5.55 5.28
C LEU A 125 15.85 6.04 6.53
N TYR A 126 14.59 5.64 6.71
CA TYR A 126 13.77 6.05 7.84
C TYR A 126 12.66 5.04 8.14
N ARG A 127 12.22 4.99 9.39
CA ARG A 127 11.09 4.17 9.85
C ARG A 127 10.22 4.94 10.82
N GLN A 128 8.90 4.81 10.68
CA GLN A 128 7.92 5.35 11.62
C GLN A 128 6.70 4.43 11.72
N ARG A 129 5.89 4.65 12.76
CA ARG A 129 4.58 4.02 12.92
C ARG A 129 3.51 5.09 12.72
N ILE A 130 2.61 4.88 11.77
CA ILE A 130 1.49 5.79 11.47
C ILE A 130 0.31 5.35 12.34
N PRO A 131 -0.20 6.18 13.27
CA PRO A 131 -1.38 5.83 14.03
C PRO A 131 -2.59 5.66 13.11
N LEU A 132 -3.28 4.51 13.20
CA LEU A 132 -4.54 4.28 12.50
C LEU A 132 -5.69 4.56 13.48
N THR A 133 -6.45 5.62 13.23
CA THR A 133 -7.61 5.95 14.07
C THR A 133 -8.74 4.94 13.91
N ASP A 134 -9.63 4.85 14.90
CA ASP A 134 -10.81 3.99 14.81
C ASP A 134 -11.67 4.32 13.57
N ALA A 135 -11.76 5.62 13.21
CA ALA A 135 -12.47 6.08 12.02
C ALA A 135 -11.82 5.58 10.73
N MET A 136 -10.48 5.65 10.63
CA MET A 136 -9.75 5.13 9.47
C MET A 136 -9.94 3.62 9.32
N ARG A 137 -9.79 2.87 10.42
CA ARG A 137 -9.97 1.41 10.40
C ARG A 137 -11.40 1.02 10.04
N ALA A 138 -12.39 1.75 10.55
CA ALA A 138 -13.79 1.56 10.18
C ALA A 138 -14.06 1.86 8.70
N GLY A 139 -13.47 2.93 8.15
CA GLY A 139 -13.57 3.28 6.74
C GLY A 139 -12.96 2.22 5.82
N ILE A 140 -11.73 1.78 6.11
CA ILE A 140 -11.08 0.69 5.37
C ILE A 140 -11.91 -0.60 5.47
N LYS A 141 -12.47 -0.90 6.65
CA LYS A 141 -13.33 -2.07 6.83
C LYS A 141 -14.57 -1.99 5.94
N GLN A 142 -15.24 -0.85 5.90
CA GLN A 142 -16.43 -0.66 5.09
C GLN A 142 -16.13 -0.90 3.61
N ILE A 143 -15.04 -0.32 3.10
CA ILE A 143 -14.57 -0.51 1.72
C ILE A 143 -14.23 -1.99 1.45
N LEU A 144 -13.54 -2.66 2.38
CA LEU A 144 -13.22 -4.09 2.26
C LEU A 144 -14.47 -4.97 2.22
N ASP A 145 -15.42 -4.75 3.13
CA ASP A 145 -16.67 -5.51 3.17
C ASP A 145 -17.47 -5.31 1.87
N GLU A 146 -17.51 -4.09 1.34
CA GLU A 146 -18.18 -3.77 0.08
C GLU A 146 -17.52 -4.45 -1.12
N ALA A 147 -16.19 -4.35 -1.24
CA ALA A 147 -15.42 -5.01 -2.29
C ALA A 147 -15.63 -6.54 -2.28
N VAL A 148 -15.57 -7.17 -1.11
CA VAL A 148 -15.78 -8.62 -0.96
C VAL A 148 -17.20 -9.02 -1.37
N ASN A 149 -18.21 -8.29 -0.91
CA ASN A 149 -19.61 -8.57 -1.26
C ASN A 149 -19.84 -8.42 -2.77
N ARG A 150 -19.30 -7.37 -3.38
CA ARG A 150 -19.44 -7.12 -4.81
C ARG A 150 -18.73 -8.19 -5.64
N ASP A 151 -17.48 -8.50 -5.31
CA ASP A 151 -16.70 -9.56 -5.97
C ASP A 151 -17.41 -10.91 -5.88
N ALA A 152 -18.03 -11.23 -4.74
CA ALA A 152 -18.82 -12.46 -4.59
C ALA A 152 -20.01 -12.51 -5.56
N VAL A 153 -20.74 -11.40 -5.71
CA VAL A 153 -21.86 -11.31 -6.68
C VAL A 153 -21.37 -11.45 -8.12
N ILE A 154 -20.28 -10.75 -8.50
CA ILE A 154 -19.73 -10.81 -9.86
C ILE A 154 -19.22 -12.22 -10.19
N ARG A 155 -18.64 -12.93 -9.24
CA ARG A 155 -18.25 -14.34 -9.44
C ARG A 155 -19.43 -15.24 -9.77
N MET A 156 -20.60 -14.98 -9.19
CA MET A 156 -21.82 -15.75 -9.49
C MET A 156 -22.32 -15.52 -10.92
N THR A 157 -21.93 -14.41 -11.57
CA THR A 157 -22.29 -14.15 -12.98
C THR A 157 -21.33 -14.81 -13.98
N GLY A 158 -20.18 -15.32 -13.52
CA GLY A 158 -19.13 -15.89 -14.36
C GLY A 158 -18.30 -14.86 -15.13
N GLN A 159 -18.40 -13.58 -14.77
CA GLN A 159 -17.73 -12.46 -15.47
C GLN A 159 -16.56 -11.88 -14.66
N TYR A 160 -16.08 -12.58 -13.63
CA TYR A 160 -15.04 -12.08 -12.74
C TYR A 160 -13.66 -12.11 -13.41
N GLU A 161 -13.11 -10.94 -13.73
CA GLU A 161 -11.84 -10.76 -14.46
C GLU A 161 -10.97 -9.71 -13.76
N PRO A 162 -10.36 -10.04 -12.59
CA PRO A 162 -9.65 -9.08 -11.75
C PRO A 162 -8.41 -8.46 -12.42
N ASP A 163 -7.76 -9.19 -13.34
CA ASP A 163 -6.59 -8.69 -14.07
C ASP A 163 -6.98 -7.60 -15.09
N ALA A 164 -8.17 -7.73 -15.69
CA ALA A 164 -8.74 -6.70 -16.54
C ALA A 164 -9.09 -5.45 -15.73
N VAL A 165 -9.73 -5.62 -14.56
CA VAL A 165 -10.01 -4.51 -13.63
C VAL A 165 -8.73 -3.77 -13.25
N PHE A 166 -7.69 -4.50 -12.86
CA PHE A 166 -6.41 -3.89 -12.47
C PHE A 166 -5.80 -3.11 -13.64
N SER A 167 -5.79 -3.68 -14.85
CA SER A 167 -5.25 -3.04 -16.04
C SER A 167 -6.01 -1.75 -16.39
N ASP A 168 -7.34 -1.78 -16.31
CA ASP A 168 -8.19 -0.63 -16.63
C ASP A 168 -8.01 0.51 -15.62
N VAL A 169 -7.89 0.19 -14.32
CA VAL A 169 -7.65 1.21 -13.28
C VAL A 169 -6.23 1.77 -13.37
N VAL A 170 -5.21 0.95 -13.59
CA VAL A 170 -3.84 1.47 -13.79
C VAL A 170 -3.79 2.38 -15.02
N ALA A 171 -4.47 2.02 -16.10
CA ALA A 171 -4.55 2.86 -17.29
C ALA A 171 -5.27 4.19 -17.02
N SER A 172 -6.33 4.20 -16.20
CA SER A 172 -7.04 5.44 -15.85
C SER A 172 -6.18 6.37 -14.99
N LEU A 173 -5.41 5.83 -14.03
CA LEU A 173 -4.49 6.59 -13.18
C LEU A 173 -3.30 7.20 -13.94
N GLN A 174 -2.91 6.62 -15.08
CA GLN A 174 -1.83 7.16 -15.94
C GLN A 174 -2.30 8.30 -16.86
N LEU A 175 -3.62 8.48 -17.02
CA LEU A 175 -4.21 9.51 -17.86
C LEU A 175 -4.53 10.81 -17.10
N THR A 176 -4.36 10.81 -15.77
CA THR A 176 -4.45 11.97 -14.87
C THR A 176 -3.10 12.60 -14.61
#